data_AF-A0A924YQ37-F1
#
_entry.id   AF-A0A924YQ37-F1
#
_cell.length_a   1.000
_cell.length_b   1.000
_cell.length_c   1.000
_cell.angle_alpha   90.00
_cell.angle_beta   90.00
_cell.angle_gamma   90.00
#
_symmetry.space_group_name_H-M   'P 1'
#
loop_
_entity.id
_entity.type
_entity.pdbx_description
1 polymer ?
#
loop_
_entity_poly.entity_id
_entity_poly.type
_entity_poly.pdbx_seq_one_letter_code
_entity_poly.pdbx_strand_id
1 'polypeptide(L)'
;MLKTSAITHKMTTKSILDLKNLYENGHLNLEPGFQRQSVWTERDRAKLIDSILRNYPLPAIFLYKREENGNLVFDVIDGKQRLESIFKFIGSMRGQFRSRTQLPGTDAIEWVTWSLLKRKGLQH
;
A
#
# COMPACT_ATOMS: atom_id res chain seq x y z
N MET A 1 -6.61 41.85 -2.43
CA MET A 1 -5.31 41.15 -2.27
C MET A 1 -5.60 39.65 -2.25
N LEU A 2 -5.32 38.94 -3.36
CA LEU A 2 -5.50 37.49 -3.44
C LEU A 2 -4.45 36.82 -2.53
N LYS A 3 -4.89 36.12 -1.49
CA LYS A 3 -4.00 35.25 -0.71
C LYS A 3 -3.59 34.10 -1.62
N THR A 4 -2.36 34.10 -2.11
CA THR A 4 -1.74 32.92 -2.68
C THR A 4 -1.70 31.87 -1.57
N SER A 5 -2.66 30.95 -1.55
CA SER A 5 -2.57 29.78 -0.66
C SER A 5 -1.39 28.96 -1.15
N ALA A 6 -0.28 29.04 -0.43
CA ALA A 6 0.85 28.15 -0.67
C ALA A 6 0.34 26.70 -0.61
N ILE A 7 0.75 25.87 -1.56
CA ILE A 7 0.47 24.43 -1.52
C ILE A 7 1.08 23.91 -0.22
N THR A 8 0.24 23.51 0.73
CA THR A 8 0.69 22.94 1.99
C THR A 8 0.82 21.43 1.83
N HIS A 9 2.02 20.92 2.11
CA HIS A 9 2.29 19.48 2.17
C HIS A 9 2.69 19.12 3.60
N LYS A 10 2.15 18.00 4.12
CA LYS A 10 2.46 17.48 5.45
C LYS A 10 2.97 16.06 5.33
N MET A 11 4.23 15.84 5.71
CA MET A 11 4.78 14.49 5.86
C MET A 11 4.25 13.87 7.14
N THR A 12 3.71 12.66 7.02
CA THR A 12 3.28 11.84 8.16
C THR A 12 3.63 10.39 7.90
N THR A 13 3.89 9.64 8.96
CA THR A 13 3.99 8.18 8.89
C THR A 13 2.61 7.57 9.12
N LYS A 14 2.31 6.51 8.36
CA LYS A 14 1.12 5.68 8.54
C LYS A 14 1.55 4.23 8.43
N SER A 15 1.05 3.38 9.33
CA SER A 15 1.26 1.95 9.20
C SER A 15 0.47 1.40 8.01
N ILE A 16 0.85 0.21 7.53
CA ILE A 16 0.05 -0.51 6.53
C ILE A 16 -1.37 -0.77 7.06
N LEU A 17 -1.50 -1.03 8.37
CA LEU A 17 -2.79 -1.23 9.02
C LEU A 17 -3.66 0.03 8.96
N ASP A 18 -3.10 1.21 9.19
CA ASP A 18 -3.86 2.48 9.07
C ASP A 18 -4.39 2.66 7.65
N LEU A 19 -3.55 2.43 6.65
CA LEU A 19 -3.93 2.55 5.23
C LEU A 19 -4.98 1.52 4.84
N LYS A 20 -4.85 0.28 5.33
CA LYS A 20 -5.86 -0.78 5.17
C LYS A 20 -7.19 -0.37 5.77
N ASN A 21 -7.19 0.17 7.00
CA ASN A 21 -8.42 0.60 7.67
C ASN A 21 -9.08 1.77 6.93
N LEU A 22 -8.30 2.72 6.41
CA LEU A 22 -8.86 3.79 5.56
C LEU A 22 -9.49 3.21 4.29
N TYR A 23 -8.84 2.23 3.64
CA TYR A 23 -9.37 1.56 2.46
C TYR A 23 -10.67 0.81 2.74
N GLU A 24 -10.70 -0.03 3.77
CA GLU A 24 -11.86 -0.86 4.09
C GLU A 24 -13.08 -0.04 4.55
N ASN A 25 -12.86 1.14 5.15
CA ASN A 25 -13.92 2.06 5.53
C ASN A 25 -14.31 3.06 4.43
N GLY A 26 -13.76 2.93 3.21
CA GLY A 26 -14.08 3.83 2.09
C GLY A 26 -13.47 5.24 2.21
N HIS A 27 -12.54 5.45 3.14
CA HIS A 27 -11.84 6.73 3.35
C HIS A 27 -10.53 6.85 2.54
N LEU A 28 -10.12 5.80 1.82
CA LEU A 28 -8.97 5.83 0.90
C LEU A 28 -9.44 5.46 -0.51
N ASN A 29 -9.42 6.44 -1.40
CA ASN A 29 -9.80 6.27 -2.80
C ASN A 29 -8.57 5.95 -3.65
N LEU A 30 -8.50 4.72 -4.14
CA LEU A 30 -7.43 4.25 -5.03
C LEU A 30 -7.66 4.61 -6.50
N GLU A 31 -8.87 5.03 -6.87
CA GLU A 31 -9.28 5.27 -8.26
C GLU A 31 -9.94 6.64 -8.45
N PRO A 32 -9.26 7.74 -8.09
CA PRO A 32 -9.75 9.07 -8.45
C PRO A 32 -9.74 9.22 -9.99
N GLY A 33 -10.60 10.09 -10.52
CA GLY A 33 -10.89 10.17 -11.97
C GLY A 33 -9.70 10.44 -12.90
N PHE A 34 -8.54 10.83 -12.37
CA PHE A 34 -7.29 11.05 -13.11
C PHE A 34 -6.33 9.85 -13.07
N GLN A 35 -6.65 8.76 -12.35
CA GLN A 35 -5.74 7.62 -12.23
C GLN A 35 -5.76 6.71 -13.45
N ARG A 36 -4.57 6.22 -13.81
CA ARG A 36 -4.42 5.20 -14.85
C ARG A 36 -4.84 3.82 -14.36
N GLN A 37 -5.11 2.95 -15.34
CA GLN A 37 -5.33 1.53 -15.08
C GLN A 37 -4.10 0.88 -14.44
N SER A 38 -4.34 -0.14 -13.62
CA SER A 38 -3.27 -0.88 -12.97
C SER A 38 -2.58 -1.80 -13.98
N VAL A 39 -1.29 -1.58 -14.22
CA VAL A 39 -0.50 -2.33 -15.21
C VAL A 39 0.55 -3.25 -14.59
N TRP A 40 0.65 -3.28 -13.25
CA TRP A 40 1.59 -4.17 -12.55
C TRP A 40 1.17 -5.62 -12.66
N THR A 41 2.06 -6.42 -13.24
CA THR A 41 1.96 -7.88 -13.29
C THR A 41 2.14 -8.48 -11.90
N GLU A 42 1.71 -9.72 -11.66
CA GLU A 42 1.95 -10.39 -10.38
C GLU A 42 3.44 -10.41 -9.99
N ARG A 43 4.35 -10.48 -10.97
CA ARG A 43 5.80 -10.43 -10.75
C ARG A 43 6.24 -9.08 -10.17
N ASP A 44 5.69 -7.98 -10.67
CA ASP A 44 6.02 -6.63 -10.16
C ASP A 44 5.50 -6.46 -8.74
N ARG A 45 4.29 -6.97 -8.46
CA ARG A 45 3.70 -6.98 -7.12
C ARG A 45 4.53 -7.82 -6.15
N ALA A 46 4.97 -9.01 -6.58
CA ALA A 46 5.84 -9.89 -5.79
C ALA A 46 7.17 -9.21 -5.42
N LYS A 47 7.79 -8.48 -6.35
CA LYS A 47 9.02 -7.72 -6.08
C LYS A 47 8.81 -6.65 -5.00
N LEU A 48 7.69 -5.94 -5.01
CA LEU A 48 7.39 -4.99 -3.94
C LEU A 48 7.30 -5.70 -2.58
N ILE A 49 6.59 -6.82 -2.51
CA ILE A 49 6.44 -7.58 -1.27
C ILE A 49 7.81 -8.12 -0.80
N ASP A 50 8.65 -8.60 -1.71
CA ASP A 50 10.02 -9.02 -1.39
C ASP A 50 10.83 -7.85 -0.77
N SER A 51 10.76 -6.65 -1.37
CA SER A 51 11.39 -5.45 -0.79
C SER A 51 10.89 -5.11 0.60
N ILE A 52 9.58 -5.23 0.85
CA ILE A 52 8.99 -4.99 2.19
C ILE A 52 9.52 -6.00 3.20
N LEU A 53 9.50 -7.30 2.86
CA LEU A 53 9.94 -8.38 3.76
C LEU A 53 11.45 -8.34 4.02
N ARG A 54 12.23 -7.77 3.11
CA ARG A 54 13.67 -7.49 3.27
C ARG A 54 13.98 -6.13 3.91
N ASN A 55 12.94 -5.39 4.33
CA ASN A 55 13.06 -4.07 4.95
C ASN A 55 13.81 -3.02 4.09
N TYR A 56 13.65 -3.10 2.77
CA TYR A 56 14.19 -2.09 1.86
C TYR A 56 13.33 -0.81 1.87
N PRO A 57 13.96 0.37 1.73
CA PRO A 57 13.22 1.62 1.71
C PRO A 57 12.29 1.67 0.49
N LEU A 58 11.06 2.13 0.73
CA LEU A 58 10.07 2.38 -0.32
C LEU A 58 9.88 3.89 -0.53
N PRO A 59 9.56 4.34 -1.75
CA PRO A 59 9.19 5.74 -1.98
C PRO A 59 7.96 6.14 -1.15
N ALA A 60 7.76 7.43 -0.91
CA ALA A 60 6.56 7.92 -0.23
C ALA A 60 5.27 7.61 -1.03
N ILE A 61 4.14 7.58 -0.34
CA ILE A 61 2.80 7.54 -0.93
C ILE A 61 2.23 8.95 -0.85
N PHE A 62 1.70 9.48 -1.95
CA PHE A 62 1.16 10.83 -2.01
C PHE A 62 -0.36 10.78 -1.98
N LEU A 63 -0.94 11.44 -0.98
CA LEU A 63 -2.38 11.49 -0.74
C LEU A 63 -2.87 12.93 -0.83
N TYR A 64 -3.98 13.12 -1.53
CA TYR A 64 -4.75 14.36 -1.48
C TYR A 64 -5.89 14.21 -0.48
N LYS A 65 -5.86 15.06 0.54
CA LYS A 65 -6.86 15.08 1.61
C LYS A 65 -8.02 15.98 1.19
N ARG A 66 -9.24 15.44 1.18
CA ARG A 66 -10.48 16.19 0.91
C ARG A 66 -11.59 15.80 1.89
N GLU A 67 -12.59 16.66 1.98
CA GLU A 67 -13.82 16.37 2.72
C GLU A 67 -14.94 16.00 1.74
N GLU A 68 -15.72 14.98 2.10
CA GLU A 68 -16.84 14.48 1.31
C GLU A 68 -17.95 14.09 2.27
N ASN A 69 -19.10 14.78 2.18
CA ASN A 69 -20.26 14.54 3.05
C ASN A 69 -19.92 14.55 4.55
N GLY A 70 -19.04 15.46 4.98
CA GLY A 70 -18.58 15.57 6.37
C GLY A 70 -17.55 14.51 6.79
N ASN A 71 -17.19 13.59 5.91
CA ASN A 71 -16.14 12.60 6.15
C ASN A 71 -14.83 13.01 5.49
N LEU A 72 -13.73 12.54 6.07
CA LEU A 72 -12.42 12.77 5.50
C LEU A 72 -12.03 11.64 4.56
N VAL A 73 -11.74 12.00 3.30
CA VAL A 73 -11.34 11.07 2.24
C VAL A 73 -9.95 11.42 1.72
N PHE A 74 -9.16 10.39 1.45
CA PHE A 74 -7.82 10.51 0.88
C PHE A 74 -7.81 9.93 -0.52
N ASP A 75 -7.58 10.77 -1.53
CA ASP A 75 -7.36 10.30 -2.91
C ASP A 75 -5.88 9.99 -3.12
N VAL A 76 -5.57 8.83 -3.69
CA VAL A 76 -4.19 8.46 -3.99
C VAL A 76 -3.70 9.16 -5.27
N ILE A 77 -2.74 10.07 -5.09
CA ILE A 77 -2.08 10.77 -6.20
C ILE A 77 -0.95 9.93 -6.78
N ASP A 78 -0.13 9.33 -5.91
CA ASP A 78 0.91 8.39 -6.29
C ASP A 78 0.98 7.22 -5.29
N GLY A 79 1.32 6.03 -5.80
CA GLY A 79 1.44 4.83 -4.98
C GLY A 79 0.29 3.84 -5.11
N LYS A 80 -0.69 4.08 -5.99
CA LYS A 80 -1.85 3.18 -6.25
C LYS A 80 -1.43 1.71 -6.35
N GLN A 81 -0.53 1.40 -7.29
CA GLN A 81 -0.11 0.02 -7.56
C GLN A 81 0.63 -0.61 -6.37
N ARG A 82 1.29 0.19 -5.54
CA ARG A 82 1.95 -0.27 -4.31
C ARG A 82 0.93 -0.65 -3.25
N LEU A 83 -0.05 0.22 -3.00
CA LEU A 83 -1.14 -0.04 -2.06
C LEU A 83 -1.98 -1.24 -2.49
N GLU A 84 -2.37 -1.32 -3.77
CA GLU A 84 -3.07 -2.49 -4.31
C GLU A 84 -2.28 -3.78 -4.08
N SER A 85 -0.98 -3.77 -4.33
CA SER A 85 -0.13 -4.95 -4.16
C SER A 85 -0.08 -5.40 -2.70
N ILE A 86 0.06 -4.45 -1.77
CA ILE A 86 0.03 -4.71 -0.33
C ILE A 86 -1.35 -5.27 0.08
N PHE A 87 -2.44 -4.61 -0.31
CA PHE A 87 -3.79 -5.03 0.04
C PHE A 87 -4.17 -6.39 -0.55
N LYS A 88 -3.74 -6.68 -1.78
CA LYS A 88 -3.89 -7.99 -2.41
C LYS A 88 -3.10 -9.06 -1.66
N PHE A 89 -1.85 -8.77 -1.28
CA PHE A 89 -1.01 -9.72 -0.55
C PHE A 89 -1.59 -10.08 0.82
N ILE A 90 -2.04 -9.08 1.60
CA ILE A 90 -2.59 -9.28 2.95
C ILE A 90 -4.05 -9.76 2.96
N GLY A 91 -4.70 -9.79 1.79
CA GLY A 91 -6.05 -10.29 1.60
C GLY A 91 -7.19 -9.29 1.81
N SER A 92 -6.89 -7.99 1.91
CA SER A 92 -7.91 -6.91 1.93
C SER A 92 -8.48 -6.58 0.56
N MET A 93 -7.82 -7.04 -0.51
CA MET A 93 -8.27 -6.86 -1.89
C MET A 93 -8.22 -8.19 -2.64
N ARG A 94 -9.17 -8.43 -3.57
CA ARG A 94 -9.19 -9.63 -4.42
C ARG A 94 -7.95 -9.71 -5.30
N GLY A 95 -7.51 -10.95 -5.58
CA GLY A 95 -6.31 -11.24 -6.37
C GLY A 95 -5.07 -11.44 -5.52
N GLN A 96 -5.19 -12.26 -4.46
CA GLN A 96 -4.06 -12.69 -3.63
C GLN A 96 -2.99 -13.37 -4.49
N PHE A 97 -1.73 -13.15 -4.13
CA PHE A 97 -0.58 -13.73 -4.81
C PHE A 97 0.49 -14.13 -3.80
N ARG A 98 1.50 -14.86 -4.27
CA ARG A 98 2.67 -15.26 -3.50
C ARG A 98 3.91 -14.48 -3.94
N SER A 99 4.79 -14.18 -2.99
CA SER A 99 6.11 -13.61 -3.30
C SER A 99 7.19 -14.66 -3.08
N ARG A 100 8.29 -14.57 -3.82
CA ARG A 100 9.47 -15.42 -3.61
C ARG A 100 10.51 -14.57 -2.91
N THR A 101 10.79 -14.87 -1.64
CA THR A 101 11.69 -14.07 -0.81
C THR A 101 12.55 -14.96 0.07
N GLN A 102 13.58 -14.37 0.67
CA GLN A 102 14.34 -14.96 1.75
C GLN A 102 13.81 -14.36 3.06
N LEU A 103 13.25 -15.19 3.94
CA LEU A 103 12.74 -14.69 5.21
C LEU A 103 13.91 -14.35 6.15
N PRO A 104 13.75 -13.32 7.02
CA PRO A 104 14.73 -13.02 8.04
C PRO A 104 15.08 -14.25 8.87
N GLY A 105 16.38 -14.52 9.06
CA GLY A 105 16.85 -15.68 9.82
C GLY A 105 16.84 -17.01 9.06
N THR A 106 16.60 -17.00 7.75
CA THR A 106 16.68 -18.21 6.90
C THR A 106 17.58 -17.96 5.69
N ASP A 107 18.36 -18.97 5.29
CA ASP A 107 19.14 -18.93 4.05
C ASP A 107 18.34 -19.42 2.83
N ALA A 108 17.14 -19.96 3.07
CA ALA A 108 16.29 -20.51 2.03
C ALA A 108 15.41 -19.42 1.39
N ILE A 109 15.36 -19.44 0.06
CA ILE A 109 14.36 -18.68 -0.71
C ILE A 109 13.11 -19.53 -0.82
N GLU A 110 12.00 -19.07 -0.24
CA GLU A 110 10.72 -19.77 -0.28
C GLU A 110 9.60 -18.90 -0.86
N TRP A 111 8.53 -19.56 -1.30
CA TRP A 111 7.30 -18.89 -1.70
C TRP A 111 6.50 -18.54 -0.44
N VAL A 112 6.31 -17.26 -0.21
CA VAL A 112 5.59 -16.72 0.95
C VAL A 112 4.22 -16.19 0.56
N THR A 113 3.27 -16.45 1.44
CA THR A 113 1.92 -15.89 1.42
C THR A 113 1.66 -15.23 2.77
N TRP A 114 0.68 -14.33 2.83
CA TRP A 114 0.28 -13.72 4.10
C TRP A 114 -0.15 -14.75 5.15
N SER A 115 -0.86 -15.80 4.74
CA SER A 115 -1.25 -16.90 5.64
C SER A 115 -0.06 -17.66 6.21
N LEU A 116 1.02 -17.84 5.43
CA LEU A 116 2.27 -18.45 5.92
C LEU A 116 2.94 -17.53 6.95
N LEU A 117 3.04 -16.24 6.66
CA LEU A 117 3.65 -15.26 7.59
C LEU A 117 2.91 -15.23 8.92
N LYS A 118 1.58 -15.16 8.90
CA LYS A 118 0.75 -15.24 10.12
C LYS A 118 1.01 -16.52 10.92
N ARG A 119 1.10 -17.68 10.25
CA ARG A 119 1.37 -18.96 10.93
C ARG A 119 2.76 -19.01 11.55
N LYS A 120 3.76 -18.38 10.93
CA LYS A 120 5.14 -18.28 11.45
C LYS A 120 5.30 -17.15 12.48
N GLY A 121 4.27 -16.34 12.70
CA GLY A 121 4.35 -15.16 13.56
C GLY A 121 5.19 -14.02 12.97
N LEU A 122 5.46 -14.01 11.66
CA LEU A 122 6.36 -13.06 10.97
C LEU A 122 5.59 -11.95 10.24
N GLN A 123 4.40 -11.59 10.71
CA GLN A 123 3.53 -10.58 10.10
C GLN A 123 3.81 -9.13 10.56
N HIS A 124 4.90 -8.90 11.31
CA HIS A 124 5.24 -7.62 11.93
C HIS A 124 5.38 -6.48 10.92
#